data_AF-A0A8H7A3I3-F1
#
_entry.id   AF-A0A8H7A3I3-F1
#
_cell.length_a   1.000
_cell.length_b   1.000
_cell.length_c   1.000
_cell.angle_alpha   90.00
_cell.angle_beta   90.00
_cell.angle_gamma   90.00
#
_symmetry.space_group_name_H-M   'P 1'
#
loop_
_entity.id
_entity.type
_entity.pdbx_description
1 polymer ?
#
loop_
_entity_poly.entity_id
_entity_poly.type
_entity_poly.pdbx_seq_one_letter_code
_entity_poly.pdbx_strand_id
1 'polypeptide(L)'
;MFSLPPWLLLALRSRRKWKTFIRCTLVLLATLVLLVDNVTLQNMGQAGFFAAILAIMLPPSMPLTLFILAGLTLGIGMLLGWAWGAAAMAAALKARSQTLLNSQLQLAQASLDPNVPVQLQFQQFIFQGRFLDARSSAVYGAFIFIGAFFLGALRGFVPNLALVSIFGLIVLDVMCSYGPLFYASQYTIAKQFLLPTSYYLAIALASLVLIFPETLNHAWLSLLSDSVFSPTKQTLGVLSQALSSRPSDRATWESFTQKGGNLRRAVIAGTQGLLGQTGLLDVEFSLGRLGPGDLKRISGEMKSLMFRTSGLLSFLNFVQEGNKMDEKEEEEEFGRPASSTPSTKGEKQDGRLRRIGLLCLGGGCASTSSDMATTSILWSQFWNTHPSD
;
A
#
# COMPACT_ATOMS: atom_id res chain seq x y z
N MET A 1 -21.04 -1.94 28.11
CA MET A 1 -20.53 -3.21 27.58
C MET A 1 -19.77 -2.88 26.30
N PHE A 2 -18.43 -2.91 26.30
CA PHE A 2 -17.63 -2.49 25.13
C PHE A 2 -17.84 -3.48 23.98
N SER A 3 -18.63 -3.10 22.97
CA SER A 3 -18.77 -3.86 21.73
C SER A 3 -17.48 -3.71 20.94
N LEU A 4 -16.68 -4.77 20.91
CA LEU A 4 -15.48 -4.80 20.07
C LEU A 4 -15.92 -4.77 18.60
N PRO A 5 -15.28 -3.95 17.76
CA PRO A 5 -15.65 -3.88 16.36
C PRO A 5 -15.45 -5.25 15.68
N PRO A 6 -16.32 -5.64 14.74
CA PRO A 6 -16.36 -6.99 14.18
C PRO A 6 -15.07 -7.41 13.47
N TRP A 7 -14.32 -6.45 12.92
CA TRP A 7 -13.01 -6.71 12.31
C TRP A 7 -11.96 -7.17 13.34
N LEU A 8 -12.02 -6.63 14.56
CA LEU A 8 -11.10 -6.97 15.65
C LEU A 8 -11.45 -8.34 16.23
N LEU A 9 -12.74 -8.66 16.38
CA LEU A 9 -13.18 -9.99 16.80
C LEU A 9 -12.77 -11.08 15.80
N LEU A 10 -12.90 -10.82 14.49
CA LEU A 10 -12.39 -11.74 13.46
C LEU A 10 -10.87 -11.85 13.50
N ALA A 11 -10.17 -10.75 13.81
CA ALA A 11 -8.71 -10.75 13.91
C ALA A 11 -8.22 -11.57 15.11
N LEU A 12 -8.83 -11.38 16.28
CA LEU A 12 -8.50 -12.07 17.54
C LEU A 12 -8.79 -13.57 17.50
N ARG A 13 -9.79 -14.00 16.73
CA ARG A 13 -10.15 -15.42 16.55
C ARG A 13 -9.12 -16.20 15.72
N SER A 14 -8.37 -15.53 14.83
CA SER A 14 -7.49 -16.20 13.88
C SER A 14 -6.10 -16.49 14.47
N ARG A 15 -5.79 -17.78 14.63
CA ARG A 15 -4.46 -18.25 15.09
C ARG A 15 -3.31 -17.77 14.19
N ARG A 16 -3.56 -17.65 12.88
CA ARG A 16 -2.57 -17.17 11.90
C ARG A 16 -2.21 -15.70 12.14
N LYS A 17 -3.21 -14.84 12.30
CA LYS A 17 -3.01 -13.41 12.55
C LYS A 17 -2.25 -13.18 13.86
N TRP A 18 -2.52 -13.98 14.88
CA TRP A 18 -1.75 -13.96 16.13
C TRP A 18 -0.28 -14.34 15.96
N LYS A 19 0.03 -15.38 15.17
CA LYS A 19 1.43 -15.74 14.87
C LYS A 19 2.17 -14.60 14.16
N THR A 20 1.55 -14.00 13.15
CA THR A 20 2.11 -12.86 12.43
C THR A 20 2.28 -11.65 13.35
N PHE A 21 1.28 -11.35 14.18
CA PHE A 21 1.34 -10.26 15.15
C PHE A 21 2.51 -10.44 16.12
N ILE A 22 2.61 -11.61 16.77
CA ILE A 22 3.71 -11.92 17.70
C ILE A 22 5.06 -11.78 17.01
N ARG A 23 5.21 -12.29 15.77
CA ARG A 23 6.45 -12.15 15.00
C ARG A 23 6.81 -10.67 14.77
N CYS A 24 5.87 -9.85 14.29
CA CYS A 24 6.09 -8.43 14.06
C CYS A 24 6.41 -7.68 15.36
N THR A 25 5.71 -8.01 16.46
CA THR A 25 5.97 -7.43 17.78
C THR A 25 7.36 -7.79 18.29
N LEU A 26 7.81 -9.04 18.11
CA LEU A 26 9.15 -9.46 18.51
C LEU A 26 10.24 -8.74 17.71
N VAL A 27 10.02 -8.51 16.41
CA VAL A 27 10.96 -7.74 15.57
C VAL A 27 11.00 -6.28 16.00
N LEU A 28 9.84 -5.67 16.25
CA LEU A 28 9.79 -4.31 16.78
C LEU A 28 10.51 -4.21 18.13
N LEU A 29 10.24 -5.13 19.06
CA LEU A 29 10.91 -5.20 20.35
C LEU A 29 12.43 -5.34 20.19
N ALA A 30 12.89 -6.23 19.30
CA ALA A 30 14.31 -6.42 19.03
C ALA A 30 14.96 -5.14 18.50
N THR A 31 14.31 -4.41 17.58
CA THR A 31 14.83 -3.13 17.09
C THR A 31 14.84 -2.03 18.16
N LEU A 32 13.89 -2.04 19.08
CA LEU A 32 13.87 -1.11 20.22
C LEU A 32 14.98 -1.43 21.22
N VAL A 33 15.26 -2.71 21.48
CA VAL A 33 16.38 -3.14 22.32
C VAL A 33 17.71 -2.65 21.74
N LEU A 34 17.90 -2.75 20.41
CA LEU A 34 19.11 -2.23 19.75
C LEU A 34 19.27 -0.71 19.85
N LEU A 35 18.16 0.02 20.00
CA LEU A 35 18.19 1.47 20.20
C LEU A 35 18.58 1.85 21.65
N VAL A 36 18.21 1.02 22.62
CA VAL A 36 18.53 1.24 24.04
C VAL A 36 19.97 0.83 24.37
N ASP A 37 20.53 -0.16 23.68
CA ASP A 37 21.91 -0.59 23.91
C ASP A 37 22.93 0.43 23.34
N ASN A 38 23.83 0.90 24.21
CA ASN A 38 24.82 1.91 23.87
C ASN A 38 25.86 1.40 22.85
N VAL A 39 26.22 0.12 22.91
CA VAL A 39 27.24 -0.43 22.01
C VAL A 39 26.70 -0.51 20.59
N THR A 40 25.49 -1.05 20.42
CA THR A 40 24.84 -1.09 19.10
C THR A 40 24.49 0.30 18.59
N LEU A 41 24.08 1.22 19.47
CA LEU A 41 23.76 2.59 19.08
C LEU A 41 24.98 3.35 18.57
N GLN A 42 26.15 3.20 19.21
CA GLN A 42 27.40 3.80 18.73
C GLN A 42 27.81 3.23 17.35
N ASN A 43 27.57 1.94 17.10
CA ASN A 43 27.86 1.31 15.82
C ASN A 43 26.88 1.69 14.70
N MET A 44 25.59 1.88 15.02
CA MET A 44 24.57 2.34 14.06
C MET A 44 24.72 3.82 13.71
N GLY A 45 25.24 4.62 14.66
CA GLY A 45 25.40 6.06 14.52
C GLY A 45 24.13 6.84 14.86
N GLN A 46 24.14 8.13 14.52
CA GLN A 46 23.14 9.12 14.96
C GLN A 46 21.71 8.83 14.50
N ALA A 47 21.52 8.00 13.46
CA ALA A 47 20.21 7.64 12.92
C ALA A 47 19.78 6.21 13.27
N GLY A 48 20.27 5.63 14.38
CA GLY A 48 19.90 4.29 14.84
C GLY A 48 18.38 4.05 14.98
N PHE A 49 17.62 5.10 15.33
CA PHE A 49 16.15 5.06 15.41
C PHE A 49 15.45 4.67 14.11
N PHE A 50 16.11 4.84 12.97
CA PHE A 50 15.57 4.47 11.67
C PHE A 50 15.24 2.98 11.58
N ALA A 51 16.00 2.11 12.27
CA ALA A 51 15.71 0.68 12.33
C ALA A 51 14.32 0.38 12.92
N ALA A 52 13.92 1.12 13.97
CA ALA A 52 12.60 0.97 14.59
C ALA A 52 11.48 1.53 13.69
N ILE A 53 11.74 2.63 12.97
CA ILE A 53 10.79 3.17 11.97
C ILE A 53 10.55 2.15 10.86
N LEU A 54 11.60 1.49 10.37
CA LEU A 54 11.48 0.45 9.35
C LEU A 54 10.67 -0.76 9.81
N ALA A 55 10.80 -1.14 11.09
CA ALA A 55 10.00 -2.22 11.68
C ALA A 55 8.49 -1.93 11.64
N ILE A 56 8.11 -0.65 11.73
CA ILE A 56 6.71 -0.21 11.64
C ILE A 56 6.28 -0.03 10.18
N MET A 57 7.12 0.54 9.33
CA MET A 57 6.78 0.81 7.92
C MET A 57 6.70 -0.44 7.05
N LEU A 58 7.62 -1.39 7.26
CA LEU A 58 7.70 -2.62 6.48
C LEU A 58 7.73 -3.83 7.43
N PRO A 59 6.66 -4.08 8.21
CA PRO A 59 6.66 -5.18 9.16
C PRO A 59 6.85 -6.52 8.44
N PRO A 60 7.51 -7.52 9.05
CA PRO A 60 7.68 -8.85 8.48
C PRO A 60 6.37 -9.64 8.58
N SER A 61 5.30 -9.12 7.98
CA SER A 61 3.98 -9.74 7.91
C SER A 61 3.84 -10.66 6.69
N MET A 62 4.64 -10.41 5.66
CA MET A 62 4.64 -11.15 4.40
C MET A 62 5.41 -12.48 4.51
N PRO A 63 5.14 -13.44 3.61
CA PRO A 63 5.99 -14.62 3.41
C PRO A 63 7.43 -14.24 3.06
N LEU A 64 8.37 -15.15 3.35
CA LEU A 64 9.81 -14.91 3.28
C LEU A 64 10.28 -14.34 1.93
N THR A 65 9.83 -14.91 0.81
CA THR A 65 10.30 -14.48 -0.52
C THR A 65 9.80 -13.09 -0.89
N LEU A 66 8.56 -12.77 -0.56
CA LEU A 66 8.01 -11.43 -0.77
C LEU A 66 8.73 -10.41 0.10
N PHE A 67 9.10 -10.78 1.33
CA PHE A 67 9.88 -9.90 2.20
C PHE A 67 11.31 -9.69 1.69
N ILE A 68 11.99 -10.72 1.18
CA ILE A 68 13.32 -10.58 0.57
C ILE A 68 13.26 -9.63 -0.63
N LEU A 69 12.27 -9.79 -1.51
CA LEU A 69 12.09 -8.89 -2.65
C LEU A 69 11.80 -7.45 -2.22
N ALA A 70 10.96 -7.27 -1.19
CA ALA A 70 10.70 -5.96 -0.60
C ALA A 70 11.98 -5.34 0.02
N GLY A 71 12.81 -6.15 0.70
CA GLY A 71 14.08 -5.72 1.26
C GLY A 71 15.11 -5.33 0.20
N LEU A 72 15.20 -6.09 -0.90
CA LEU A 72 16.07 -5.77 -2.04
C LEU A 72 15.64 -4.48 -2.74
N THR A 73 14.34 -4.31 -3.01
CA THR A 73 13.81 -3.07 -3.62
C THR A 73 14.04 -1.86 -2.71
N LEU A 74 13.88 -2.01 -1.40
CA LEU A 74 14.25 -0.99 -0.42
C LEU A 74 15.74 -0.63 -0.52
N GLY A 75 16.63 -1.63 -0.52
CA GLY A 75 18.07 -1.41 -0.65
C GLY A 75 18.45 -0.72 -1.97
N ILE A 76 17.86 -1.14 -3.08
CA ILE A 76 18.04 -0.49 -4.39
C ILE A 76 17.58 0.97 -4.35
N GLY A 77 16.43 1.25 -3.72
CA GLY A 77 15.93 2.62 -3.54
C GLY A 77 16.94 3.49 -2.80
N MET A 78 17.46 3.02 -1.68
CA MET A 78 18.48 3.75 -0.89
C MET A 78 19.77 3.98 -1.69
N LEU A 79 20.23 3.00 -2.46
CA LEU A 79 21.41 3.12 -3.30
C LEU A 79 21.20 4.11 -4.47
N LEU A 80 20.00 4.14 -5.06
CA LEU A 80 19.65 5.13 -6.09
C LEU A 80 19.63 6.55 -5.52
N GLY A 81 19.01 6.74 -4.35
CA GLY A 81 19.03 8.03 -3.64
C GLY A 81 20.45 8.47 -3.29
N TRP A 82 21.29 7.53 -2.86
CA TRP A 82 22.71 7.78 -2.59
C TRP A 82 23.49 8.16 -3.85
N ALA A 83 23.33 7.42 -4.95
CA ALA A 83 24.02 7.70 -6.21
C ALA A 83 23.63 9.09 -6.76
N TRP A 84 22.35 9.45 -6.68
CA TRP A 84 21.87 10.77 -7.08
C TRP A 84 22.39 11.89 -6.16
N GLY A 85 22.37 11.67 -4.85
CA GLY A 85 22.94 12.61 -3.88
C GLY A 85 24.45 12.79 -4.04
N ALA A 86 25.18 11.74 -4.38
CA ALA A 86 26.61 11.80 -4.69
C ALA A 86 26.88 12.62 -5.96
N ALA A 87 26.04 12.47 -6.98
CA ALA A 87 26.11 13.30 -8.19
C ALA A 87 25.83 14.77 -7.86
N ALA A 88 24.84 15.06 -7.02
CA ALA A 88 24.55 16.41 -6.54
C ALA A 88 25.76 17.02 -5.80
N MET A 89 26.39 16.24 -4.91
CA MET A 89 27.56 16.69 -4.17
C MET A 89 28.76 16.99 -5.08
N ALA A 90 29.02 16.14 -6.08
CA ALA A 90 30.09 16.38 -7.04
C ALA A 90 29.85 17.65 -7.88
N ALA A 91 28.61 17.90 -8.29
CA ALA A 91 28.23 19.12 -9.02
C ALA A 91 28.34 20.38 -8.12
N ALA A 92 27.87 20.27 -6.88
CA ALA A 92 27.84 21.38 -5.93
C ALA A 92 29.24 21.84 -5.48
N LEU A 93 30.22 20.91 -5.41
CA LEU A 93 31.61 21.24 -5.12
C LEU A 93 32.28 21.99 -6.28
N LYS A 94 31.94 21.67 -7.52
CA LYS A 94 32.42 22.41 -8.71
C LYS A 94 31.84 23.81 -8.80
N ALA A 95 30.60 24.00 -8.36
CA ALA A 95 29.93 25.30 -8.37
C ALA A 95 30.36 26.23 -7.23
N ARG A 96 31.04 25.70 -6.20
CA ARG A 96 31.45 26.44 -5.00
C ARG A 96 32.57 27.43 -5.28
N SER A 97 32.50 28.59 -4.64
CA SER A 97 33.54 29.62 -4.72
C SER A 97 34.75 29.28 -3.84
N GLN A 98 35.90 29.02 -4.48
CA GLN A 98 37.12 28.61 -3.77
C GLN A 98 37.73 29.74 -2.92
N THR A 99 37.57 31.00 -3.36
CA THR A 99 38.07 32.19 -2.63
C THR A 99 37.35 32.37 -1.30
N LEU A 100 36.02 32.25 -1.30
CA LEU A 100 35.18 32.35 -0.12
C LEU A 100 35.38 31.15 0.81
N LEU A 101 35.54 29.95 0.25
CA LEU A 101 35.85 28.76 1.05
C LEU A 101 37.17 28.93 1.82
N ASN A 102 38.21 29.44 1.17
CA ASN A 102 39.52 29.65 1.80
C ASN A 102 39.44 30.69 2.94
N SER A 103 38.69 31.78 2.75
CA SER A 103 38.52 32.78 3.82
C SER A 103 37.71 32.22 4.99
N GLN A 104 36.65 31.46 4.73
CA GLN A 104 35.86 30.79 5.78
C GLN A 104 36.69 29.77 6.56
N LEU A 105 37.55 29.00 5.88
CA LEU A 105 38.44 28.05 6.54
C LEU A 105 39.49 28.74 7.41
N GLN A 106 40.06 29.87 6.96
CA GLN A 106 40.99 30.66 7.77
C GLN A 106 40.31 31.24 9.02
N LEU A 107 39.10 31.76 8.88
CA LEU A 107 38.31 32.25 10.03
C LEU A 107 37.95 31.12 10.99
N ALA A 108 37.56 29.95 10.46
CA ALA A 108 37.31 28.77 11.28
C ALA A 108 38.57 28.35 12.04
N GLN A 109 39.73 28.33 11.36
CA GLN A 109 41.05 28.02 11.93
C GLN A 109 41.48 28.99 13.04
N ALA A 110 41.20 30.29 12.87
CA ALA A 110 41.47 31.31 13.88
C ALA A 110 40.54 31.20 15.11
N SER A 111 39.39 30.55 14.97
CA SER A 111 38.39 30.41 16.04
C SER A 111 38.49 29.10 16.83
N LEU A 112 39.53 28.29 16.64
CA LEU A 112 39.70 27.06 17.40
C LEU A 112 40.15 27.31 18.83
N ASP A 113 39.50 26.62 19.75
CA ASP A 113 39.95 26.51 21.13
C ASP A 113 41.02 25.39 21.23
N PRO A 114 42.24 25.67 21.75
CA PRO A 114 43.28 24.67 21.90
C PRO A 114 42.92 23.54 22.89
N ASN A 115 41.93 23.72 23.76
CA ASN A 115 41.57 22.73 24.79
C ASN A 115 40.60 21.64 24.32
N VAL A 116 40.01 21.78 23.13
CA VAL A 116 39.00 20.86 22.59
C VAL A 116 39.55 20.19 21.32
N PRO A 117 39.32 18.89 21.09
CA PRO A 117 39.76 18.22 19.87
C PRO A 117 39.20 18.91 18.61
N VAL A 118 40.09 19.24 17.68
CA VAL A 118 39.84 19.95 16.41
C VAL A 118 38.65 19.36 15.64
N GLN A 119 38.54 18.04 15.61
CA GLN A 119 37.51 17.30 14.85
C GLN A 119 36.09 17.63 15.32
N LEU A 120 35.87 17.71 16.64
CA LEU A 120 34.56 18.00 17.22
C LEU A 120 34.17 19.46 16.98
N GLN A 121 35.13 20.38 17.07
CA GLN A 121 34.90 21.79 16.78
C GLN A 121 34.52 22.02 15.32
N PHE A 122 35.21 21.38 14.38
CA PHE A 122 34.85 21.46 12.95
C PHE A 122 33.47 20.87 12.67
N GLN A 123 33.10 19.77 13.32
CA GLN A 123 31.75 19.23 13.22
C GLN A 123 30.70 20.25 13.68
N GLN A 124 30.94 20.93 14.80
CA GLN A 124 30.06 22.00 15.28
C GLN A 124 30.00 23.17 14.30
N PHE A 125 31.12 23.62 13.75
CA PHE A 125 31.14 24.72 12.76
C PHE A 125 30.40 24.38 11.47
N ILE A 126 30.43 23.11 11.04
CA ILE A 126 29.63 22.61 9.91
C ILE A 126 28.14 22.77 10.20
N PHE A 127 27.65 22.26 11.34
CA PHE A 127 26.23 22.34 11.69
C PHE A 127 25.75 23.74 12.10
N GLN A 128 26.66 24.63 12.47
CA GLN A 128 26.40 26.07 12.60
C GLN A 128 26.27 26.79 11.26
N GLY A 129 26.54 26.11 10.13
CA GLY A 129 26.40 26.67 8.79
C GLY A 129 27.51 27.65 8.40
N ARG A 130 28.68 27.63 9.05
CA ARG A 130 29.78 28.57 8.75
C ARG A 130 30.37 28.41 7.35
N PHE A 131 30.15 27.26 6.71
CA PHE A 131 30.65 26.91 5.37
C PHE A 131 29.57 26.92 4.28
N LEU A 132 28.40 27.53 4.57
CA LEU A 132 27.31 27.61 3.62
C LEU A 132 27.69 28.54 2.45
N ASP A 133 27.52 28.06 1.22
CA ASP A 133 27.66 28.86 0.00
C ASP A 133 26.32 28.83 -0.76
N ALA A 134 25.81 29.99 -1.15
CA ALA A 134 24.57 30.12 -1.89
C ALA A 134 24.63 29.38 -3.24
N ARG A 135 25.79 29.39 -3.92
CA ARG A 135 25.95 28.73 -5.23
C ARG A 135 25.85 27.21 -5.10
N SER A 136 26.50 26.65 -4.08
CA SER A 136 26.47 25.22 -3.80
C SER A 136 25.07 24.78 -3.37
N SER A 137 24.42 25.58 -2.51
CA SER A 137 23.05 25.32 -2.03
C SER A 137 22.02 25.34 -3.15
N ALA A 138 22.14 26.27 -4.11
CA ALA A 138 21.27 26.33 -5.28
C ALA A 138 21.38 25.06 -6.15
N VAL A 139 22.59 24.51 -6.31
CA VAL A 139 22.80 23.26 -7.05
C VAL A 139 22.13 22.10 -6.33
N TYR A 140 22.31 21.93 -5.01
CA TYR A 140 21.59 20.91 -4.25
C TYR A 140 20.07 21.07 -4.36
N GLY A 141 19.56 22.31 -4.33
CA GLY A 141 18.15 22.64 -4.55
C GLY A 141 17.62 22.19 -5.93
N ALA A 142 18.40 22.38 -6.99
CA ALA A 142 18.03 21.89 -8.31
C ALA A 142 18.03 20.35 -8.37
N PHE A 143 19.02 19.69 -7.78
CA PHE A 143 19.13 18.24 -7.77
C PHE A 143 18.04 17.55 -6.93
N ILE A 144 17.65 18.12 -5.79
CA ILE A 144 16.54 17.60 -4.99
C ILE A 144 15.21 17.78 -5.73
N PHE A 145 14.99 18.91 -6.40
CA PHE A 145 13.77 19.14 -7.19
C PHE A 145 13.63 18.12 -8.32
N ILE A 146 14.69 17.94 -9.13
CA ILE A 146 14.68 16.99 -10.25
C ILE A 146 14.59 15.55 -9.74
N GLY A 147 15.37 15.20 -8.71
CA GLY A 147 15.37 13.85 -8.13
C GLY A 147 14.03 13.49 -7.48
N ALA A 148 13.42 14.41 -6.75
CA ALA A 148 12.11 14.22 -6.14
C ALA A 148 11.00 14.12 -7.20
N PHE A 149 11.04 14.93 -8.26
CA PHE A 149 10.10 14.82 -9.37
C PHE A 149 10.23 13.45 -10.07
N PHE A 150 11.45 13.00 -10.36
CA PHE A 150 11.69 11.70 -10.99
C PHE A 150 11.18 10.53 -10.14
N LEU A 151 11.54 10.49 -8.85
CA LEU A 151 11.10 9.42 -7.94
C LEU A 151 9.58 9.48 -7.69
N GLY A 152 9.00 10.68 -7.62
CA GLY A 152 7.56 10.88 -7.52
C GLY A 152 6.81 10.41 -8.76
N ALA A 153 7.30 10.76 -9.95
CA ALA A 153 6.74 10.28 -11.22
C ALA A 153 6.86 8.76 -11.35
N LEU A 154 7.98 8.17 -10.96
CA LEU A 154 8.20 6.72 -10.95
C LEU A 154 7.12 6.00 -10.12
N ARG A 155 6.78 6.55 -8.94
CA ARG A 155 5.71 6.03 -8.09
C ARG A 155 4.33 6.13 -8.74
N GLY A 156 4.07 7.22 -9.48
CA GLY A 156 2.80 7.44 -10.17
C GLY A 156 2.59 6.49 -11.36
N PHE A 157 3.63 6.23 -12.15
CA PHE A 157 3.55 5.35 -13.32
C PHE A 157 3.68 3.87 -12.97
N VAL A 158 4.52 3.53 -11.97
CA VAL A 158 4.80 2.15 -11.59
C VAL A 158 4.59 1.98 -10.08
N PRO A 159 3.36 1.71 -9.62
CA PRO A 159 3.06 1.61 -8.19
C PRO A 159 3.79 0.45 -7.49
N ASN A 160 4.21 -0.58 -8.24
CA ASN A 160 5.01 -1.69 -7.71
C ASN A 160 6.39 -1.26 -7.21
N LEU A 161 6.91 -0.13 -7.71
CA LEU A 161 8.20 0.44 -7.28
C LEU A 161 8.03 1.54 -6.22
N ALA A 162 6.85 1.66 -5.61
CA ALA A 162 6.60 2.67 -4.59
C ALA A 162 7.61 2.61 -3.44
N LEU A 163 8.00 1.42 -2.97
CA LEU A 163 9.01 1.26 -1.93
C LEU A 163 10.37 1.83 -2.35
N VAL A 164 10.80 1.57 -3.60
CA VAL A 164 12.04 2.13 -4.16
C VAL A 164 11.98 3.66 -4.14
N SER A 165 10.86 4.24 -4.57
CA SER A 165 10.70 5.69 -4.62
C SER A 165 10.73 6.35 -3.24
N ILE A 166 10.08 5.75 -2.23
CA ILE A 166 9.98 6.33 -0.88
C ILE A 166 11.36 6.31 -0.21
N PHE A 167 12.04 5.17 -0.21
CA PHE A 167 13.35 5.06 0.43
C PHE A 167 14.45 5.79 -0.35
N GLY A 168 14.35 5.84 -1.68
CA GLY A 168 15.22 6.70 -2.48
C GLY A 168 15.02 8.18 -2.19
N LEU A 169 13.77 8.62 -2.01
CA LEU A 169 13.45 10.01 -1.69
C LEU A 169 13.96 10.39 -0.30
N ILE A 170 13.82 9.51 0.71
CA ILE A 170 14.35 9.75 2.06
C ILE A 170 15.87 9.94 2.02
N VAL A 171 16.59 9.06 1.33
CA VAL A 171 18.06 9.17 1.24
C VAL A 171 18.45 10.42 0.44
N LEU A 172 17.76 10.70 -0.67
CA LEU A 172 17.96 11.91 -1.47
C LEU A 172 17.77 13.18 -0.64
N ASP A 173 16.68 13.25 0.12
CA ASP A 173 16.32 14.39 0.97
C ASP A 173 17.42 14.67 1.99
N VAL A 174 17.90 13.65 2.68
CA VAL A 174 19.02 13.77 3.64
C VAL A 174 20.30 14.21 2.92
N MET A 175 20.66 13.60 1.79
CA MET A 175 21.89 13.97 1.06
C MET A 175 21.85 15.43 0.61
N CYS A 176 20.73 15.89 0.07
CA CYS A 176 20.61 17.23 -0.48
C CYS A 176 20.34 18.30 0.59
N SER A 177 19.75 17.93 1.74
CA SER A 177 19.53 18.87 2.85
C SER A 177 20.78 19.04 3.71
N TYR A 178 21.53 17.97 3.99
CA TYR A 178 22.78 18.07 4.76
C TYR A 178 24.00 18.38 3.89
N GLY A 179 23.99 18.01 2.61
CA GLY A 179 25.09 18.18 1.67
C GLY A 179 25.67 19.61 1.56
N PRO A 180 24.84 20.68 1.54
CA PRO A 180 25.33 22.07 1.45
C PRO A 180 26.22 22.49 2.63
N LEU A 181 26.02 21.91 3.81
CA LEU A 181 26.76 22.28 5.03
C LEU A 181 28.23 21.81 4.96
N PHE A 182 28.50 20.73 4.22
CA PHE A 182 29.84 20.18 4.11
C PHE A 182 30.68 20.96 3.10
N TYR A 183 31.89 21.35 3.49
CA TYR A 183 32.85 22.03 2.62
C TYR A 183 33.64 21.08 1.71
N ALA A 184 33.79 19.82 2.13
CA ALA A 184 34.52 18.77 1.42
C ALA A 184 33.57 17.66 0.92
N SER A 185 34.06 16.81 0.01
CA SER A 185 33.30 15.65 -0.47
C SER A 185 33.11 14.62 0.64
N GLN A 186 31.86 14.35 0.99
CA GLN A 186 31.48 13.37 2.02
C GLN A 186 30.36 12.50 1.48
N TYR A 187 30.73 11.47 0.73
CA TYR A 187 29.77 10.51 0.14
C TYR A 187 29.21 9.51 1.16
N THR A 188 29.69 9.55 2.42
CA THR A 188 29.35 8.59 3.47
C THR A 188 28.14 8.99 4.29
N ILE A 189 27.50 10.14 4.03
CA ILE A 189 26.34 10.61 4.81
C ILE A 189 25.21 9.55 4.75
N ALA A 190 25.04 8.87 3.60
CA ALA A 190 24.00 7.85 3.45
C ALA A 190 24.24 6.61 4.33
N LYS A 191 25.48 6.37 4.79
CA LYS A 191 25.80 5.26 5.71
C LYS A 191 25.00 5.34 7.01
N GLN A 192 24.64 6.55 7.45
CA GLN A 192 23.84 6.77 8.66
C GLN A 192 22.46 6.08 8.57
N PHE A 193 21.91 5.92 7.36
CA PHE A 193 20.62 5.25 7.14
C PHE A 193 20.80 3.81 6.64
N LEU A 194 21.82 3.55 5.82
CA LEU A 194 22.11 2.21 5.30
C LEU A 194 22.47 1.21 6.41
N LEU A 195 23.22 1.63 7.43
CA LEU A 195 23.57 0.78 8.57
C LEU A 195 22.34 0.33 9.38
N PRO A 196 21.53 1.22 9.98
CA PRO A 196 20.35 0.78 10.75
C PRO A 196 19.36 -0.02 9.89
N THR A 197 19.29 0.26 8.57
CA THR A 197 18.52 -0.54 7.63
C THR A 197 19.02 -1.97 7.50
N SER A 198 20.34 -2.19 7.42
CA SER A 198 20.88 -3.54 7.28
C SER A 198 20.67 -4.38 8.54
N TYR A 199 20.82 -3.78 9.73
CA TYR A 199 20.45 -4.43 11.00
C TYR A 199 18.97 -4.80 11.03
N TYR A 200 18.09 -3.89 10.63
CA TYR A 200 16.66 -4.17 10.55
C TYR A 200 16.36 -5.35 9.62
N LEU A 201 16.88 -5.32 8.39
CA LEU A 201 16.69 -6.40 7.42
C LEU A 201 17.21 -7.74 7.94
N ALA A 202 18.36 -7.75 8.62
CA ALA A 202 18.92 -8.97 9.21
C ALA A 202 18.00 -9.56 10.28
N ILE A 203 17.48 -8.75 11.20
CA ILE A 203 16.56 -9.20 12.27
C ILE A 203 15.24 -9.67 11.67
N ALA A 204 14.69 -8.91 10.72
CA ALA A 204 13.43 -9.26 10.09
C ALA A 204 13.56 -10.58 9.31
N LEU A 205 14.65 -10.78 8.56
CA LEU A 205 14.93 -12.05 7.88
C LEU A 205 15.13 -13.20 8.86
N ALA A 206 15.89 -13.00 9.94
CA ALA A 206 16.07 -14.00 10.99
C ALA A 206 14.72 -14.39 11.62
N SER A 207 13.84 -13.41 11.86
CA SER A 207 12.50 -13.68 12.40
C SER A 207 11.62 -14.50 11.44
N LEU A 208 11.76 -14.29 10.13
CA LEU A 208 10.99 -15.02 9.12
C LEU A 208 11.44 -16.48 8.99
N VAL A 209 12.72 -16.74 9.23
CA VAL A 209 13.29 -18.09 9.21
C VAL A 209 13.04 -18.83 10.53
N LEU A 210 13.24 -18.16 11.67
CA LEU A 210 13.21 -18.78 13.01
C LEU A 210 11.80 -18.81 13.62
N ILE A 211 10.98 -17.78 13.39
CA ILE A 211 9.67 -17.61 14.05
C ILE A 211 8.56 -17.95 13.06
N PHE A 212 8.12 -19.20 13.09
CA PHE A 212 7.06 -19.75 12.22
C PHE A 212 7.32 -19.49 10.73
N PRO A 213 8.27 -20.22 10.11
CA PRO A 213 8.51 -20.09 8.68
C PRO A 213 7.23 -20.42 7.92
N GLU A 214 6.81 -19.48 7.07
CA GLU A 214 5.66 -19.65 6.20
C GLU A 214 6.11 -19.44 4.75
N THR A 215 5.89 -20.46 3.92
CA THR A 215 6.16 -20.43 2.48
C THR A 215 5.05 -19.69 1.75
N LEU A 216 5.35 -19.05 0.62
CA LEU A 216 4.34 -18.42 -0.24
C LEU A 216 3.33 -19.43 -0.72
N ASN A 217 3.72 -20.67 -1.04
CA ASN A 217 2.76 -21.70 -1.46
C ASN A 217 1.69 -21.98 -0.38
N HIS A 218 2.11 -22.18 0.87
CA HIS A 218 1.17 -22.38 1.98
C HIS A 218 0.30 -21.13 2.24
N ALA A 219 0.91 -19.94 2.19
CA ALA A 219 0.18 -18.68 2.31
C ALA A 219 -0.85 -18.52 1.18
N TRP A 220 -0.47 -18.78 -0.06
CA TRP A 220 -1.33 -18.67 -1.24
C TRP A 220 -2.52 -19.62 -1.18
N LEU A 221 -2.31 -20.89 -0.81
CA LEU A 221 -3.38 -21.87 -0.65
C LEU A 221 -4.37 -21.49 0.45
N SER A 222 -3.88 -20.95 1.57
CA SER A 222 -4.76 -20.47 2.64
C SER A 222 -5.53 -19.21 2.26
N LEU A 223 -4.92 -18.32 1.47
CA LEU A 223 -5.61 -17.16 0.94
C LEU A 223 -6.68 -17.58 -0.06
N LEU A 224 -6.41 -18.62 -0.87
CA LEU A 224 -7.39 -19.19 -1.80
C LEU A 224 -8.62 -19.73 -1.05
N SER A 225 -8.41 -20.50 0.02
CA SER A 225 -9.52 -21.03 0.82
C SER A 225 -10.34 -19.93 1.48
N ASP A 226 -9.66 -18.99 2.13
CA ASP A 226 -10.30 -18.02 3.00
C ASP A 226 -10.89 -16.83 2.23
N SER A 227 -10.24 -16.41 1.15
CA SER A 227 -10.57 -15.18 0.43
C SER A 227 -11.40 -15.42 -0.84
N VAL A 228 -11.35 -16.64 -1.40
CA VAL A 228 -12.08 -16.98 -2.63
C VAL A 228 -13.16 -18.01 -2.34
N PHE A 229 -12.81 -19.18 -1.81
CA PHE A 229 -13.80 -20.25 -1.64
C PHE A 229 -14.82 -19.96 -0.54
N SER A 230 -14.41 -19.41 0.60
CA SER A 230 -15.33 -19.08 1.70
C SER A 230 -16.38 -18.03 1.29
N PRO A 231 -16.02 -16.87 0.69
CA PRO A 231 -17.01 -15.90 0.20
C PRO A 231 -17.88 -16.44 -0.95
N THR A 232 -17.34 -17.28 -1.84
CA THR A 232 -18.13 -17.93 -2.88
C THR A 232 -19.19 -18.88 -2.28
N LYS A 233 -18.83 -19.65 -1.24
CA LYS A 233 -19.81 -20.50 -0.52
C LYS A 233 -20.87 -19.66 0.18
N GLN A 234 -20.48 -18.54 0.81
CA GLN A 234 -21.42 -17.61 1.44
C GLN A 234 -22.37 -16.98 0.41
N THR A 235 -21.87 -16.69 -0.79
CA THR A 235 -22.66 -16.17 -1.91
C THR A 235 -23.76 -17.16 -2.32
N LEU A 236 -23.40 -18.44 -2.48
CA LEU A 236 -24.38 -19.49 -2.76
C LEU A 236 -25.40 -19.65 -1.63
N GLY A 237 -24.97 -19.50 -0.37
CA GLY A 237 -25.87 -19.47 0.79
C GLY A 237 -26.89 -18.33 0.73
N VAL A 238 -26.44 -17.10 0.47
CA VAL A 238 -27.33 -15.94 0.31
C VAL A 238 -28.30 -16.15 -0.84
N LEU A 239 -27.82 -16.65 -1.98
CA LEU A 239 -28.68 -16.93 -3.12
C LEU A 239 -29.73 -18.00 -2.81
N SER A 240 -29.35 -19.08 -2.11
CA SER A 240 -30.30 -20.12 -1.71
C SER A 240 -31.40 -19.58 -0.78
N GLN A 241 -31.05 -18.67 0.13
CA GLN A 241 -32.00 -17.99 1.01
C GLN A 241 -32.91 -17.05 0.23
N ALA A 242 -32.35 -16.28 -0.71
CA ALA A 242 -33.13 -15.39 -1.58
C ALA A 242 -34.13 -16.17 -2.45
N LEU A 243 -33.73 -17.31 -3.03
CA LEU A 243 -34.64 -18.17 -3.81
C LEU A 243 -35.76 -18.79 -2.96
N SER A 244 -35.53 -19.01 -1.66
CA SER A 244 -36.56 -19.50 -0.75
C SER A 244 -37.51 -18.40 -0.23
N SER A 245 -37.13 -17.14 -0.41
CA SER A 245 -37.93 -15.98 0.01
C SER A 245 -38.90 -15.52 -1.07
N ARG A 246 -40.02 -14.91 -0.67
CA ARG A 246 -40.97 -14.36 -1.64
C ARG A 246 -40.41 -13.08 -2.26
N PRO A 247 -40.51 -12.88 -3.58
CA PRO A 247 -40.05 -11.65 -4.26
C PRO A 247 -40.68 -10.37 -3.71
N SER A 248 -41.88 -10.46 -3.14
CA SER A 248 -42.66 -9.34 -2.59
C SER A 248 -42.06 -8.71 -1.32
N ASP A 249 -41.16 -9.40 -0.61
CA ASP A 249 -40.66 -8.95 0.68
C ASP A 249 -39.49 -7.95 0.51
N ARG A 250 -39.80 -6.73 0.06
CA ARG A 250 -38.84 -5.72 -0.43
C ARG A 250 -37.65 -5.46 0.52
N ALA A 251 -37.91 -5.29 1.82
CA ALA A 251 -36.87 -5.04 2.82
C ALA A 251 -35.86 -6.21 2.97
N THR A 252 -36.31 -7.46 2.77
CA THR A 252 -35.44 -8.63 2.86
C THR A 252 -34.54 -8.73 1.64
N TRP A 253 -35.07 -8.44 0.44
CA TRP A 253 -34.33 -8.44 -0.82
C TRP A 253 -33.26 -7.35 -0.87
N GLU A 254 -33.53 -6.16 -0.35
CA GLU A 254 -32.49 -5.13 -0.22
C GLU A 254 -31.33 -5.62 0.66
N SER A 255 -31.63 -6.28 1.78
CA SER A 255 -30.60 -6.82 2.68
C SER A 255 -29.75 -7.92 2.01
N PHE A 256 -30.37 -8.75 1.15
CA PHE A 256 -29.67 -9.78 0.39
C PHE A 256 -28.78 -9.17 -0.69
N THR A 257 -29.25 -8.14 -1.39
CA THR A 257 -28.42 -7.46 -2.40
C THR A 257 -27.25 -6.72 -1.77
N GLN A 258 -27.43 -6.04 -0.64
CA GLN A 258 -26.32 -5.39 0.07
C GLN A 258 -25.27 -6.43 0.53
N LYS A 259 -25.71 -7.55 1.13
CA LYS A 259 -24.82 -8.66 1.50
C LYS A 259 -24.11 -9.26 0.29
N GLY A 260 -24.84 -9.50 -0.80
CA GLY A 260 -24.32 -10.01 -2.06
C GLY A 260 -23.28 -9.09 -2.70
N GLY A 261 -23.52 -7.77 -2.69
CA GLY A 261 -22.57 -6.76 -3.18
C GLY A 261 -21.28 -6.70 -2.36
N ASN A 262 -21.37 -6.85 -1.03
CA ASN A 262 -20.20 -6.95 -0.15
C ASN A 262 -19.37 -8.21 -0.44
N LEU A 263 -20.03 -9.36 -0.60
CA LEU A 263 -19.38 -10.62 -0.95
C LEU A 263 -18.73 -10.58 -2.34
N ARG A 264 -19.40 -9.96 -3.32
CA ARG A 264 -18.83 -9.74 -4.66
C ARG A 264 -17.50 -8.98 -4.58
N ARG A 265 -17.49 -7.86 -3.84
CA ARG A 265 -16.28 -7.07 -3.63
C ARG A 265 -15.18 -7.88 -2.94
N ALA A 266 -15.54 -8.70 -1.96
CA ALA A 266 -14.59 -9.58 -1.27
C ALA A 266 -13.98 -10.63 -2.22
N VAL A 267 -14.78 -11.29 -3.06
CA VAL A 267 -14.28 -12.28 -4.05
C VAL A 267 -13.39 -11.62 -5.09
N ILE A 268 -13.75 -10.43 -5.59
CA ILE A 268 -12.94 -9.68 -6.57
C ILE A 268 -11.59 -9.29 -5.94
N ALA A 269 -11.61 -8.70 -4.75
CA ALA A 269 -10.40 -8.29 -4.04
C ALA A 269 -9.49 -9.49 -3.73
N GLY A 270 -10.07 -10.61 -3.25
CA GLY A 270 -9.33 -11.84 -3.00
C GLY A 270 -8.69 -12.40 -4.28
N THR A 271 -9.47 -12.49 -5.36
CA THR A 271 -9.00 -12.99 -6.66
C THR A 271 -7.85 -12.14 -7.22
N GLN A 272 -7.99 -10.81 -7.21
CA GLN A 272 -6.93 -9.89 -7.66
C GLN A 272 -5.67 -9.99 -6.80
N GLY A 273 -5.82 -10.10 -5.47
CA GLY A 273 -4.70 -10.28 -4.55
C GLY A 273 -3.91 -11.57 -4.81
N LEU A 274 -4.60 -12.69 -5.05
CA LEU A 274 -3.93 -13.96 -5.40
C LEU A 274 -3.26 -13.92 -6.77
N LEU A 275 -3.88 -13.27 -7.76
CA LEU A 275 -3.29 -13.11 -9.10
C LEU A 275 -1.99 -12.33 -9.05
N GLY A 276 -1.92 -11.27 -8.24
CA GLY A 276 -0.68 -10.49 -8.04
C GLY A 276 0.48 -11.32 -7.48
N GLN A 277 0.18 -12.30 -6.63
CA GLN A 277 1.19 -13.20 -6.06
C GLN A 277 1.55 -14.38 -6.99
N THR A 278 0.76 -14.62 -8.04
CA THR A 278 0.92 -15.80 -8.90
C THR A 278 2.22 -15.76 -9.71
N GLY A 279 2.67 -14.58 -10.12
CA GLY A 279 3.94 -14.42 -10.85
C GLY A 279 5.18 -14.73 -10.00
N LEU A 280 5.07 -14.65 -8.68
CA LEU A 280 6.17 -14.94 -7.76
C LEU A 280 6.25 -16.40 -7.31
N LEU A 281 5.25 -17.22 -7.65
CA LEU A 281 5.23 -18.65 -7.30
C LEU A 281 6.38 -19.43 -7.95
N ASP A 282 6.86 -19.02 -9.13
CA ASP A 282 7.99 -19.67 -9.81
C ASP A 282 9.33 -19.41 -9.12
N VAL A 283 9.43 -18.29 -8.42
CA VAL A 283 10.68 -17.83 -7.80
C VAL A 283 10.87 -18.51 -6.44
N GLU A 284 9.85 -19.22 -5.93
CA GLU A 284 9.90 -19.87 -4.63
C GLU A 284 10.28 -21.34 -4.64
N PHE A 285 10.99 -21.75 -3.59
CA PHE A 285 11.14 -23.16 -3.23
C PHE A 285 9.80 -23.70 -2.69
N SER A 286 9.04 -24.41 -3.54
CA SER A 286 7.77 -25.02 -3.15
C SER A 286 7.99 -26.24 -2.23
N LEU A 287 7.72 -26.08 -0.94
CA LEU A 287 7.60 -27.18 0.04
C LEU A 287 6.14 -27.66 0.17
N GLY A 288 5.44 -27.83 -0.96
CA GLY A 288 4.02 -28.20 -1.01
C GLY A 288 3.73 -29.35 -1.97
N ARG A 289 2.61 -30.06 -1.75
CA ARG A 289 2.13 -31.13 -2.64
C ARG A 289 1.74 -30.62 -4.04
N LEU A 290 1.32 -29.36 -4.12
CA LEU A 290 0.99 -28.71 -5.38
C LEU A 290 2.18 -27.89 -5.85
N GLY A 291 2.65 -28.16 -7.07
CA GLY A 291 3.74 -27.41 -7.68
C GLY A 291 3.30 -26.03 -8.15
N PRO A 292 4.26 -25.12 -8.43
CA PRO A 292 3.94 -23.77 -8.94
C PRO A 292 3.13 -23.81 -10.25
N GLY A 293 3.38 -24.81 -11.11
CA GLY A 293 2.60 -25.03 -12.34
C GLY A 293 1.13 -25.34 -12.08
N ASP A 294 0.82 -26.14 -11.06
CA ASP A 294 -0.56 -26.49 -10.69
C ASP A 294 -1.28 -25.27 -10.09
N LEU A 295 -0.60 -24.51 -9.24
CA LEU A 295 -1.17 -23.28 -8.67
C LEU A 295 -1.51 -22.26 -9.77
N LYS A 296 -0.67 -22.12 -10.80
CA LYS A 296 -0.97 -21.26 -11.94
C LYS A 296 -2.20 -21.73 -12.71
N ARG A 297 -2.34 -23.04 -12.92
CA ARG A 297 -3.54 -23.60 -13.58
C ARG A 297 -4.80 -23.28 -12.76
N ILE A 298 -4.74 -23.45 -11.44
CA ILE A 298 -5.83 -23.09 -10.52
C ILE A 298 -6.12 -21.59 -10.57
N SER A 299 -5.09 -20.74 -10.64
CA SER A 299 -5.25 -19.28 -10.75
C SER A 299 -5.96 -18.85 -12.05
N GLY A 300 -5.76 -19.59 -13.15
CA GLY A 300 -6.46 -19.40 -14.41
C GLY A 300 -7.96 -19.67 -14.27
N GLU A 301 -8.31 -20.78 -13.64
CA GLU A 301 -9.72 -21.17 -13.38
C GLU A 301 -10.41 -20.27 -12.35
N MET A 302 -9.65 -19.67 -11.43
CA MET A 302 -10.17 -18.75 -10.42
C MET A 302 -10.87 -17.53 -11.03
N LYS A 303 -10.35 -16.99 -12.14
CA LYS A 303 -11.00 -15.89 -12.87
C LYS A 303 -12.37 -16.32 -13.39
N SER A 304 -12.46 -17.52 -13.98
CA SER A 304 -13.72 -18.10 -14.47
C SER A 304 -14.72 -18.26 -13.32
N LEU A 305 -14.28 -18.78 -12.17
CA LEU A 305 -15.11 -18.91 -10.97
C LEU A 305 -15.62 -17.55 -10.47
N MET A 306 -14.75 -16.54 -10.42
CA MET A 306 -15.11 -15.17 -10.03
C MET A 306 -16.20 -14.61 -10.95
N PHE A 307 -16.03 -14.72 -12.28
CA PHE A 307 -17.01 -14.24 -13.25
C PHE A 307 -18.37 -14.95 -13.12
N ARG A 308 -18.36 -16.28 -12.97
CA ARG A 308 -19.60 -17.07 -12.79
C ARG A 308 -20.34 -16.72 -11.50
N THR A 309 -19.62 -16.63 -10.39
CA THR A 309 -20.19 -16.24 -9.08
C THR A 309 -20.74 -14.81 -9.12
N SER A 310 -20.02 -13.92 -9.79
CA SER A 310 -20.44 -12.54 -10.02
C SER A 310 -21.70 -12.45 -10.89
N GLY A 311 -21.80 -13.24 -11.95
CA GLY A 311 -22.98 -13.32 -12.80
C GLY A 311 -24.21 -13.83 -12.05
N LEU A 312 -24.02 -14.82 -11.18
CA LEU A 312 -25.08 -15.37 -10.35
C LEU A 312 -25.65 -14.34 -9.35
N LEU A 313 -24.78 -13.51 -8.78
CA LEU A 313 -25.18 -12.40 -7.91
C LEU A 313 -25.97 -11.30 -8.63
N SER A 314 -25.81 -11.16 -9.94
CA SER A 314 -26.59 -10.18 -10.72
C SER A 314 -28.10 -10.45 -10.68
N PHE A 315 -28.52 -11.70 -10.39
CA PHE A 315 -29.92 -12.03 -10.18
C PHE A 315 -30.56 -11.22 -9.04
N LEU A 316 -29.84 -11.05 -7.92
CA LEU A 316 -30.33 -10.26 -6.78
C LEU A 316 -30.55 -8.79 -7.16
N ASN A 317 -29.64 -8.24 -7.97
CA ASN A 317 -29.76 -6.87 -8.48
C ASN A 317 -30.96 -6.73 -9.40
N PHE A 318 -31.24 -7.73 -10.25
CA PHE A 318 -32.37 -7.69 -11.17
C PHE A 318 -33.71 -7.69 -10.44
N VAL A 319 -33.88 -8.55 -9.44
CA VAL A 319 -35.11 -8.59 -8.62
C VAL A 319 -35.27 -7.31 -7.80
N GLN A 320 -34.18 -6.79 -7.22
CA GLN A 320 -34.27 -5.53 -6.49
C GLN A 320 -34.62 -4.34 -7.39
N GLU A 321 -34.06 -4.27 -8.60
CA GLU A 321 -34.41 -3.22 -9.54
C GLU A 321 -35.89 -3.31 -9.94
N GLY A 322 -36.41 -4.53 -10.18
CA GLY A 322 -37.84 -4.75 -10.38
C GLY A 322 -38.69 -4.24 -9.22
N ASN A 323 -38.34 -4.61 -7.99
CA ASN A 323 -39.07 -4.17 -6.79
C ASN A 323 -39.05 -2.63 -6.61
N LYS A 324 -37.95 -1.96 -6.98
CA LYS A 324 -37.85 -0.49 -6.96
C LYS A 324 -38.69 0.19 -8.04
N MET A 325 -38.89 -0.47 -9.18
CA MET A 325 -39.75 0.05 -10.24
C MET A 325 -41.22 -0.08 -9.81
N ASP A 326 -41.60 -1.21 -9.23
CA ASP A 326 -42.95 -1.42 -8.68
C ASP A 326 -43.26 -0.40 -7.56
N GLU A 327 -42.29 -0.10 -6.68
CA GLU A 327 -42.43 0.96 -5.66
C GLU A 327 -42.71 2.34 -6.28
N LYS A 328 -42.01 2.70 -7.35
CA LYS A 328 -42.22 3.99 -8.03
C LYS A 328 -43.59 4.07 -8.69
N GLU A 329 -44.05 2.98 -9.31
CA GLU A 329 -45.37 2.92 -9.92
C GLU A 329 -46.49 3.08 -8.87
N GLU A 330 -46.35 2.45 -7.68
CA GLU A 330 -47.28 2.62 -6.55
C GLU A 330 -47.30 4.05 -6.00
N GLU A 331 -46.14 4.70 -5.88
CA GLU A 331 -46.03 6.10 -5.46
C GLU A 331 -46.67 7.07 -6.48
N GLU A 332 -46.48 6.81 -7.78
CA GLU A 332 -47.10 7.59 -8.86
C GLU A 332 -48.62 7.40 -8.94
N GLU A 333 -49.13 6.21 -8.61
CA GLU A 333 -50.57 5.91 -8.57
C GLU A 333 -51.25 6.53 -7.34
N PHE A 334 -50.60 6.50 -6.16
CA PHE A 334 -51.11 7.12 -4.94
C PHE A 334 -51.03 8.67 -4.96
N GLY A 335 -50.12 9.23 -5.76
CA GLY A 335 -49.98 10.67 -5.96
C GLY A 335 -51.02 11.32 -6.89
N ARG A 336 -51.90 10.54 -7.55
CA ARG A 336 -52.96 11.11 -8.42
C ARG A 336 -54.16 11.62 -7.60
N PRO A 337 -54.54 12.90 -7.70
CA PRO A 337 -55.79 13.36 -7.12
C PRO A 337 -56.98 12.67 -7.81
N ALA A 338 -57.91 12.15 -7.01
CA ALA A 338 -59.12 11.48 -7.46
C ALA A 338 -60.07 12.46 -8.18
N SER A 339 -59.88 12.63 -9.49
CA SER A 339 -60.92 13.17 -10.36
C SER A 339 -60.80 12.62 -11.77
N SER A 340 -61.49 11.50 -12.04
CA SER A 340 -62.46 11.34 -13.14
C SER A 340 -62.80 9.85 -13.32
N THR A 341 -64.07 9.54 -13.14
CA THR A 341 -64.69 8.24 -13.43
C THR A 341 -64.90 8.06 -14.95
N PRO A 342 -65.33 6.87 -15.43
CA PRO A 342 -64.80 6.18 -16.59
C PRO A 342 -65.38 6.68 -17.93
N SER A 343 -64.61 6.60 -19.01
CA SER A 343 -65.17 6.65 -20.37
C SER A 343 -64.80 5.40 -21.14
N THR A 344 -65.80 4.55 -21.32
CA THR A 344 -65.86 3.44 -22.26
C THR A 344 -65.57 3.95 -23.67
N LYS A 345 -64.45 3.56 -24.28
CA LYS A 345 -64.30 3.55 -25.74
C LYS A 345 -63.43 2.38 -26.21
N GLY A 346 -64.10 1.41 -26.83
CA GLY A 346 -63.70 0.87 -28.13
C GLY A 346 -62.45 -0.01 -28.17
N GLU A 347 -62.71 -1.31 -28.17
CA GLU A 347 -61.96 -2.34 -28.90
C GLU A 347 -61.22 -1.81 -30.13
N LYS A 348 -59.88 -1.89 -30.11
CA LYS A 348 -59.05 -2.03 -31.32
C LYS A 348 -57.85 -2.92 -31.01
N GLN A 349 -57.98 -4.14 -31.50
CA GLN A 349 -56.94 -5.12 -31.73
C GLN A 349 -55.83 -4.48 -32.57
N ASP A 350 -54.63 -4.29 -32.01
CA ASP A 350 -53.42 -4.02 -32.81
C ASP A 350 -52.25 -4.80 -32.22
N GLY A 351 -51.83 -5.82 -32.98
CA GLY A 351 -50.68 -6.64 -32.69
C GLY A 351 -49.41 -5.82 -32.89
N ARG A 352 -48.70 -5.53 -31.81
CA ARG A 352 -47.34 -5.02 -31.90
C ARG A 352 -46.43 -5.76 -30.92
N LEU A 353 -45.69 -6.72 -31.48
CA LEU A 353 -44.52 -7.35 -30.87
C LEU A 353 -43.70 -6.30 -30.11
N ARG A 354 -43.71 -6.37 -28.77
CA ARG A 354 -42.71 -5.67 -27.96
C ARG A 354 -41.41 -6.46 -28.03
N ARG A 355 -40.55 -5.90 -28.89
CA ARG A 355 -39.14 -6.19 -29.12
C ARG A 355 -38.43 -6.43 -27.78
N ILE A 356 -37.97 -7.67 -27.58
CA ILE A 356 -36.96 -8.03 -26.58
C ILE A 356 -35.72 -7.20 -26.93
N GLY A 357 -35.40 -6.22 -26.08
CA GLY A 357 -34.15 -5.47 -26.14
C GLY A 357 -33.00 -6.35 -25.71
N LEU A 358 -32.50 -7.15 -26.66
CA LEU A 358 -31.18 -7.75 -26.64
C LEU A 358 -30.17 -6.59 -26.61
N LEU A 359 -29.63 -6.25 -25.44
CA LEU A 359 -28.56 -5.25 -25.33
C LEU A 359 -27.21 -5.97 -25.33
N CYS A 360 -26.50 -5.75 -26.44
CA CYS A 360 -25.25 -6.33 -26.83
C CYS A 360 -24.12 -6.13 -25.81
N LEU A 361 -23.34 -7.20 -25.69
CA LEU A 361 -21.91 -7.16 -25.39
C LEU A 361 -21.17 -6.25 -26.39
N GLY A 362 -20.29 -5.39 -25.87
CA GLY A 362 -19.04 -4.99 -26.51
C GLY A 362 -18.99 -3.64 -27.23
N GLY A 363 -18.04 -2.80 -26.81
CA GLY A 363 -17.50 -1.70 -27.63
C GLY A 363 -17.23 -0.43 -26.83
N GLY A 364 -15.97 -0.12 -26.59
CA GLY A 364 -15.54 0.94 -25.68
C GLY A 364 -15.80 2.37 -26.17
N CYS A 365 -15.90 3.28 -25.21
CA CYS A 365 -15.56 4.68 -25.41
C CYS A 365 -14.82 5.16 -24.16
N ALA A 366 -13.61 5.67 -24.36
CA ALA A 366 -12.74 6.17 -23.33
C ALA A 366 -13.27 7.52 -22.81
N SER A 367 -13.47 7.63 -21.50
CA SER A 367 -13.46 8.91 -20.81
C SER A 367 -12.49 8.81 -19.63
N THR A 368 -11.30 9.33 -19.86
CA THR A 368 -10.33 9.76 -18.86
C THR A 368 -10.97 10.76 -17.92
N SER A 369 -11.28 10.37 -16.68
CA SER A 369 -11.15 11.19 -15.47
C SER A 369 -11.61 10.40 -14.24
N SER A 370 -10.85 10.49 -13.15
CA SER A 370 -11.18 10.04 -11.79
C SER A 370 -11.12 8.54 -11.50
N ASP A 371 -9.92 7.94 -11.57
CA ASP A 371 -9.63 6.70 -10.82
C ASP A 371 -8.18 6.76 -10.31
N MET A 372 -7.95 7.61 -9.32
CA MET A 372 -6.66 7.76 -8.64
C MET A 372 -6.79 7.85 -7.11
N ALA A 373 -7.91 7.38 -6.53
CA ALA A 373 -8.23 7.62 -5.13
C ALA A 373 -8.20 6.39 -4.20
N THR A 374 -8.01 5.17 -4.70
CA THR A 374 -8.34 3.98 -3.88
C THR A 374 -7.15 3.21 -3.31
N THR A 375 -5.91 3.59 -3.64
CA THR A 375 -4.68 2.98 -3.09
C THR A 375 -3.96 3.86 -2.06
N SER A 376 -4.49 5.05 -1.76
CA SER A 376 -4.02 5.95 -0.69
C SER A 376 -4.59 5.60 0.70
N ILE A 377 -5.64 4.77 0.75
CA ILE A 377 -6.48 4.62 1.94
C ILE A 377 -5.81 3.84 3.09
N LEU A 378 -4.81 2.99 2.81
CA LEU A 378 -4.11 2.28 3.88
C LEU A 378 -3.02 3.11 4.59
N TRP A 379 -2.63 4.26 4.02
CA TRP A 379 -1.66 5.17 4.65
C TRP A 379 -2.32 6.44 5.22
N SER A 380 -3.45 6.91 4.66
CA SER A 380 -4.19 8.06 5.21
C SER A 380 -4.98 7.74 6.50
N GLN A 381 -5.35 6.47 6.71
CA GLN A 381 -6.06 6.04 7.92
C GLN A 381 -5.18 6.00 9.19
N PHE A 382 -3.85 6.08 9.06
CA PHE A 382 -2.94 6.03 10.22
C PHE A 382 -2.63 7.41 10.84
N TRP A 383 -2.90 8.52 10.12
CA TRP A 383 -2.57 9.88 10.58
C TRP A 383 -3.78 10.73 11.03
N ASN A 384 -5.02 10.28 10.79
CA ASN A 384 -6.23 11.06 11.13
C ASN A 384 -7.01 10.49 12.33
N THR A 385 -6.35 10.37 13.47
CA THR A 385 -7.03 10.22 14.76
C THR A 385 -6.44 11.16 15.80
N HIS A 386 -6.88 12.42 15.77
CA HIS A 386 -6.96 13.25 16.97
C HIS A 386 -8.42 13.71 17.14
N PRO A 387 -9.03 13.49 18.31
CA PRO A 387 -10.33 14.07 18.63
C PRO A 387 -10.10 15.47 19.19
N SER A 388 -10.81 16.46 18.67
CA SER A 388 -11.01 17.73 19.34
C SER A 388 -12.51 17.96 19.44
N ASP A 389 -12.98 17.85 20.68
CA ASP A 389 -14.23 18.35 21.28
C ASP A 389 -15.59 18.02 20.62
#